data_AF-A0A7J4J3T1-F1
#
_entry.id   AF-A0A7J4J3T1-F1
#
_cell.length_a   1.000
_cell.length_b   1.000
_cell.length_c   1.000
_cell.angle_alpha   90.00
_cell.angle_beta   90.00
_cell.angle_gamma   90.00
#
_symmetry.space_group_name_H-M   'P 1'
#
loop_
_entity.id
_entity.type
_entity.pdbx_description
1 polymer ?
#
loop_
_entity_poly.entity_id
_entity_poly.type
_entity_poly.pdbx_seq_one_letter_code
_entity_poly.pdbx_strand_id
1 'polypeptide(L)'
;MNTKKTPTTRGAQKAKANPKGLTINRLFTRKGEDALGKVDYEYRTSTIRNPNGSLVFEMKDIEIPKAWSQIATDIIAQKYFRKAGVPQYDKNGRPVLDAQGKQAFGPERSAKQVVSRLASTWRWWGEKYGYFAGAQDADAFEDELKFMLISQYAAPNSPQWFNTGLHYAYGIAGPGQGHFYIEPESGEMRASQSAYEHPQP
;
A
#
# COMPACT_ATOMS: atom_id res chain seq x y z
N MET A 1 -12.64 27.06 20.18
CA MET A 1 -11.79 25.87 20.37
C MET A 1 -12.45 24.70 19.66
N ASN A 2 -12.02 24.37 18.44
CA ASN A 2 -12.64 23.34 17.60
C ASN A 2 -11.78 22.06 17.67
N THR A 3 -12.19 21.11 18.50
CA THR A 3 -11.55 19.79 18.62
C THR A 3 -11.87 18.97 17.36
N LYS A 4 -10.92 18.88 16.43
CA LYS A 4 -10.95 17.92 15.32
C LYS A 4 -10.85 16.50 15.89
N LYS A 5 -11.95 15.74 15.78
CA LYS A 5 -12.01 14.31 16.11
C LYS A 5 -11.05 13.53 15.22
N THR A 6 -10.16 12.76 15.84
CA THR A 6 -9.32 11.74 15.20
C THR A 6 -10.21 10.66 14.57
N PRO A 7 -9.92 10.16 13.35
CA PRO A 7 -10.68 9.05 12.79
C PRO A 7 -10.31 7.76 13.52
N THR A 8 -11.25 7.21 14.27
CA THR A 8 -11.24 5.84 14.79
C THR A 8 -11.19 4.83 13.64
N THR A 9 -10.38 3.80 13.82
CA THR A 9 -10.28 2.58 13.00
C THR A 9 -11.68 2.07 12.65
N ARG A 10 -12.13 2.26 11.41
CA ARG A 10 -13.40 1.70 10.93
C ARG A 10 -13.22 0.20 10.76
N GLY A 11 -13.86 -0.57 11.65
CA GLY A 11 -13.99 -2.01 11.49
C GLY A 11 -14.66 -2.33 10.15
N ALA A 12 -14.10 -3.30 9.43
CA ALA A 12 -14.66 -3.81 8.19
C ALA A 12 -16.11 -4.27 8.43
N GLN A 13 -17.08 -3.62 7.76
CA GLN A 13 -18.44 -4.15 7.71
C GLN A 13 -18.38 -5.50 6.98
N LYS A 14 -18.90 -6.57 7.60
CA LYS A 14 -19.00 -7.88 6.94
C LYS A 14 -19.78 -7.72 5.63
N ALA A 15 -19.10 -7.89 4.50
CA ALA A 15 -19.72 -7.86 3.19
C ALA A 15 -20.82 -8.92 3.12
N LYS A 16 -22.04 -8.51 2.74
CA LYS A 16 -23.13 -9.44 2.43
C LYS A 16 -22.75 -10.22 1.17
N ALA A 17 -23.07 -11.51 1.12
CA ALA A 17 -22.80 -12.34 -0.05
C ALA A 17 -23.50 -11.75 -1.30
N ASN A 18 -22.76 -11.60 -2.39
CA ASN A 18 -23.25 -11.16 -3.69
C ASN A 18 -23.22 -12.36 -4.66
N PRO A 19 -24.37 -13.01 -4.97
CA PRO A 19 -24.39 -14.19 -5.83
C PRO A 19 -23.86 -13.97 -7.25
N LYS A 20 -23.74 -12.71 -7.69
CA LYS A 20 -23.20 -12.32 -9.00
C LYS A 20 -21.77 -11.77 -8.93
N GLY A 21 -21.16 -11.75 -7.74
CA GLY A 21 -19.81 -11.24 -7.55
C GLY A 21 -18.74 -12.19 -8.11
N LEU A 22 -17.52 -11.67 -8.22
CA LEU A 22 -16.34 -12.43 -8.62
C LEU A 22 -16.02 -13.49 -7.56
N THR A 23 -15.86 -14.72 -8.02
CA THR A 23 -15.24 -15.82 -7.25
C THR A 23 -13.76 -15.88 -7.60
N ILE A 24 -12.90 -15.94 -6.59
CA ILE A 24 -11.45 -15.87 -6.79
C ILE A 24 -10.78 -17.20 -6.40
N ASN A 25 -10.19 -17.86 -7.39
CA ASN A 25 -9.40 -19.06 -7.17
C ASN A 25 -8.00 -18.71 -6.68
N ARG A 26 -7.55 -19.38 -5.63
CA ARG A 26 -6.17 -19.26 -5.13
C ARG A 26 -5.25 -20.18 -5.94
N LEU A 27 -4.20 -19.62 -6.52
CA LEU A 27 -3.21 -20.34 -7.32
C LEU A 27 -1.85 -20.39 -6.60
N PHE A 28 -1.46 -19.28 -5.98
CA PHE A 28 -0.16 -19.15 -5.31
C PHE A 28 -0.25 -19.20 -3.78
N THR A 29 -1.39 -18.84 -3.22
CA THR A 29 -1.60 -18.66 -1.78
C THR A 29 -2.50 -19.73 -1.19
N ARG A 30 -2.55 -19.80 0.15
CA ARG A 30 -3.47 -20.68 0.87
C ARG A 30 -4.22 -19.86 1.91
N LYS A 31 -5.49 -20.23 2.15
CA LYS A 31 -6.34 -19.54 3.12
C LYS A 31 -5.72 -19.60 4.51
N GLY A 32 -5.62 -18.43 5.16
CA GLY A 32 -5.11 -18.29 6.53
C GLY A 32 -3.59 -18.24 6.65
N GLU A 33 -2.85 -18.34 5.54
CA GLU A 33 -1.40 -18.13 5.52
C GLU A 33 -1.09 -16.67 5.14
N ASP A 34 0.02 -16.14 5.65
CA ASP A 34 0.53 -14.83 5.21
C ASP A 34 1.06 -14.95 3.77
N ALA A 35 0.40 -14.28 2.83
CA ALA A 35 0.77 -14.24 1.42
C ALA A 35 2.20 -13.73 1.18
N LEU A 36 2.72 -12.87 2.07
CA LEU A 36 4.09 -12.35 2.00
C LEU A 36 5.07 -13.20 2.83
N GLY A 37 4.58 -14.10 3.68
CA GLY A 37 5.39 -14.86 4.63
C GLY A 37 6.27 -15.96 4.00
N LYS A 38 6.00 -16.36 2.75
CA LYS A 38 6.76 -17.40 2.03
C LYS A 38 7.95 -16.87 1.23
N VAL A 39 8.09 -15.56 1.14
CA VAL A 39 9.19 -14.93 0.41
C VAL A 39 10.37 -14.75 1.35
N ASP A 40 11.57 -15.07 0.89
CA ASP A 40 12.79 -14.77 1.65
C ASP A 40 13.16 -13.29 1.47
N TYR A 41 13.43 -12.61 2.59
CA TYR A 41 13.81 -11.20 2.61
C TYR A 41 15.23 -11.02 3.15
N GLU A 42 15.84 -9.91 2.77
CA GLU A 42 17.07 -9.41 3.37
C GLU A 42 17.07 -7.88 3.46
N TYR A 43 17.94 -7.36 4.31
CA TYR A 43 18.14 -5.93 4.45
C TYR A 43 19.23 -5.47 3.50
N ARG A 44 18.91 -4.50 2.65
CA ARG A 44 19.86 -3.87 1.73
C ARG A 44 19.96 -2.38 1.99
N THR A 45 20.97 -1.76 1.40
CA THR A 45 21.10 -0.31 1.32
C THR A 45 20.93 0.11 -0.14
N SER A 46 20.15 1.17 -0.37
CA SER A 46 20.14 1.88 -1.64
C SER A 46 20.97 3.14 -1.54
N THR A 47 21.92 3.32 -2.45
CA THR A 47 22.82 4.48 -2.45
C THR A 47 22.97 5.01 -3.87
N ILE A 48 22.72 6.31 -4.06
CA ILE A 48 23.05 7.04 -5.28
C ILE A 48 24.22 7.97 -4.98
N ARG A 49 25.23 7.94 -5.84
CA ARG A 49 26.35 8.89 -5.82
C ARG A 49 26.45 9.64 -7.14
N ASN A 50 26.91 10.88 -7.06
CA ASN A 50 27.35 11.63 -8.24
C ASN A 50 28.65 11.01 -8.80
N PRO A 51 29.04 11.34 -10.05
CA PRO A 51 30.32 10.89 -10.62
C PRO A 51 31.54 11.26 -9.78
N ASN A 52 31.48 12.37 -9.03
CA ASN A 52 32.53 12.80 -8.10
C ASN A 52 32.52 12.04 -6.75
N GLY A 53 31.67 11.02 -6.58
CA GLY A 53 31.56 10.20 -5.38
C GLY A 53 30.68 10.78 -4.26
N SER A 54 30.23 12.03 -4.37
CA SER A 54 29.34 12.65 -3.36
C SER A 54 27.98 11.95 -3.31
N LEU A 55 27.42 11.86 -2.11
CA LEU A 55 26.17 11.16 -1.85
C LEU A 55 24.97 12.01 -2.28
N VAL A 56 24.09 11.44 -3.11
CA VAL A 56 22.84 12.07 -3.57
C VAL A 56 21.65 11.56 -2.76
N PHE A 57 21.61 10.26 -2.51
CA PHE A 57 20.53 9.61 -1.78
C PHE A 57 21.07 8.36 -1.10
N GLU A 58 20.67 8.14 0.15
CA GLU A 58 20.94 6.89 0.84
C GLU A 58 19.71 6.46 1.63
N MET A 59 19.42 5.16 1.57
CA MET A 59 18.42 4.54 2.41
C MET A 59 18.91 3.18 2.85
N LYS A 60 19.29 3.10 4.13
CA LYS A 60 19.81 1.88 4.76
C LYS A 60 18.68 1.02 5.30
N ASP A 61 19.01 -0.24 5.56
CA ASP A 61 18.16 -1.18 6.29
C ASP A 61 16.76 -1.30 5.68
N ILE A 62 16.68 -1.39 4.35
CA ILE A 62 15.42 -1.63 3.65
C ILE A 62 15.20 -3.12 3.44
N GLU A 63 14.03 -3.62 3.84
CA GLU A 63 13.66 -5.02 3.72
C GLU A 63 13.09 -5.30 2.32
N ILE A 64 13.81 -6.12 1.56
CA ILE A 64 13.52 -6.41 0.15
C ILE A 64 13.60 -7.93 -0.08
N PRO A 65 12.80 -8.52 -1.01
CA PRO A 65 12.96 -9.91 -1.37
C PRO A 65 14.38 -10.23 -1.85
N LYS A 66 14.98 -11.33 -1.38
CA LYS A 66 16.33 -11.76 -1.79
C LYS A 66 16.44 -11.94 -3.30
N ALA A 67 15.37 -12.41 -3.93
CA ALA A 67 15.30 -12.65 -5.37
C ALA A 67 15.34 -11.37 -6.21
N TRP A 68 15.06 -10.19 -5.64
CA TRP A 68 15.13 -8.93 -6.39
C TRP A 68 16.58 -8.56 -6.67
N SER A 69 16.84 -7.89 -7.80
CA SER A 69 18.15 -7.33 -8.08
C SER A 69 18.44 -6.09 -7.22
N GLN A 70 19.71 -5.69 -7.15
CA GLN A 70 20.07 -4.40 -6.54
C GLN A 70 19.43 -3.22 -7.31
N ILE A 71 19.31 -3.32 -8.64
CA ILE A 71 18.64 -2.29 -9.44
C ILE A 71 17.15 -2.15 -9.04
N ALA A 72 16.44 -3.26 -8.84
CA ALA A 72 15.05 -3.23 -8.36
C ALA A 72 14.96 -2.63 -6.94
N THR A 73 15.92 -2.96 -6.08
CA THR A 73 16.07 -2.38 -4.73
C THR A 73 16.24 -0.86 -4.80
N ASP A 74 17.09 -0.38 -5.69
CA ASP A 74 17.35 1.04 -5.87
C ASP A 74 16.13 1.79 -6.44
N ILE A 75 15.45 1.21 -7.43
CA ILE A 75 14.25 1.79 -8.03
C ILE A 75 13.13 1.93 -7.00
N ILE A 76 12.82 0.87 -6.24
CA ILE A 76 11.74 0.93 -5.25
C ILE A 76 12.07 1.92 -4.14
N ALA A 77 13.32 1.92 -3.66
CA ALA A 77 13.76 2.82 -2.62
C ALA A 77 13.66 4.27 -3.07
N GLN A 78 14.06 4.60 -4.30
CA GLN A 78 14.11 5.98 -4.77
C GLN A 78 12.74 6.50 -5.20
N LYS A 79 11.99 5.70 -5.96
CA LYS A 79 10.79 6.16 -6.64
C LYS A 79 9.52 5.84 -5.86
N TYR A 80 9.41 4.63 -5.30
CA TYR A 80 8.11 4.11 -4.87
C TYR A 80 7.91 4.11 -3.34
N PHE A 81 8.98 4.08 -2.56
CA PHE A 81 8.88 4.26 -1.12
C PHE A 81 8.43 5.68 -0.78
N ARG A 82 7.32 5.77 -0.07
CA ARG A 82 6.88 7.01 0.55
C ARG A 82 7.92 7.48 1.56
N LYS A 83 8.31 8.74 1.49
CA LYS A 83 9.44 9.29 2.28
C LYS A 83 9.08 9.78 3.68
N ALA A 84 7.80 10.07 3.93
CA ALA A 84 7.33 10.59 5.21
C ALA A 84 5.83 10.35 5.39
N GLY A 85 5.37 10.43 6.64
CA GLY A 85 3.95 10.30 7.01
C GLY A 85 3.46 8.87 7.16
N VAL A 86 4.36 7.88 7.10
CA VAL A 86 4.03 6.46 7.28
C VAL A 86 4.17 6.13 8.78
N PRO A 87 3.12 5.63 9.45
CA PRO A 87 3.21 5.21 10.85
C PRO A 87 4.32 4.16 11.05
N GLN A 88 5.15 4.34 12.06
CA GLN A 88 6.26 3.44 12.36
C GLN A 88 5.87 2.44 13.45
N TYR A 89 6.27 1.19 13.28
CA TYR A 89 6.00 0.09 14.20
C TYR A 89 7.29 -0.67 14.52
N ASP A 90 7.40 -1.20 15.74
CA ASP A 90 8.48 -2.09 16.13
C ASP A 90 8.30 -3.48 15.50
N LYS A 91 9.28 -4.37 15.71
CA LYS A 91 9.27 -5.76 15.21
C LYS A 91 8.07 -6.60 15.69
N ASN A 92 7.37 -6.16 16.74
CA ASN A 92 6.19 -6.82 17.29
C ASN A 92 4.89 -6.16 16.82
N GLY A 93 4.97 -5.19 15.89
CA GLY A 93 3.81 -4.46 15.40
C GLY A 93 3.28 -3.38 16.35
N ARG A 94 4.04 -3.00 17.39
CA ARG A 94 3.63 -1.94 18.32
C ARG A 94 4.05 -0.57 17.79
N PRO A 95 3.20 0.47 17.92
CA PRO A 95 3.56 1.84 17.57
C PRO A 95 4.91 2.26 18.15
N VAL A 96 5.81 2.74 17.30
CA VAL A 96 6.97 3.51 17.76
C VAL A 96 6.47 4.88 18.18
N LEU A 97 6.86 5.34 19.37
CA LEU A 97 6.45 6.63 19.90
C LEU A 97 7.57 7.68 19.71
N ASP A 98 7.18 8.93 19.44
CA ASP A 98 8.06 10.09 19.42
C ASP A 98 8.43 10.54 20.85
N ALA A 99 9.25 11.59 20.95
CA ALA A 99 9.72 12.13 22.22
C ALA A 99 8.57 12.65 23.13
N GLN A 100 7.38 12.88 22.55
CA GLN A 100 6.19 13.34 23.24
C GLN A 100 5.20 12.20 23.53
N GLY A 101 5.60 10.95 23.27
CA GLY A 101 4.77 9.76 23.50
C GLY A 101 3.65 9.57 22.47
N LYS A 102 3.72 10.21 21.30
CA LYS A 102 2.73 10.07 20.21
C LYS A 102 3.26 9.15 19.11
N GLN A 103 2.36 8.66 18.25
CA GLN A 103 2.74 7.84 17.08
C GLN A 103 3.84 8.52 16.26
N ALA A 104 4.99 7.86 16.10
CA ALA A 104 6.06 8.30 15.24
C ALA A 104 5.73 7.99 13.76
N PHE A 105 6.17 8.87 12.87
CA PHE A 105 5.99 8.74 11.43
C PHE A 105 7.35 8.83 10.72
N GLY A 106 7.45 8.14 9.59
CA GLY A 106 8.69 8.04 8.81
C GLY A 106 8.43 7.58 7.38
N PRO A 107 9.45 7.04 6.70
CA PRO A 107 9.32 6.48 5.36
C PRO A 107 8.78 5.04 5.39
N GLU A 108 8.38 4.53 4.22
CA GLU A 108 8.32 3.08 3.94
C GLU A 108 9.76 2.54 3.88
N ARG A 109 10.03 1.42 4.56
CA ARG A 109 11.35 0.74 4.57
C ARG A 109 11.26 -0.73 4.15
N SER A 110 10.11 -1.20 3.70
CA SER A 110 9.93 -2.58 3.25
C SER A 110 9.11 -2.65 1.97
N ALA A 111 9.50 -3.50 1.03
CA ALA A 111 8.68 -3.81 -0.14
C ALA A 111 7.30 -4.35 0.25
N LYS A 112 7.19 -5.02 1.42
CA LYS A 112 5.92 -5.50 1.96
C LYS A 112 4.93 -4.36 2.20
N GLN A 113 5.40 -3.20 2.64
CA GLN A 113 4.55 -2.04 2.91
C GLN A 113 3.91 -1.53 1.62
N VAL A 114 4.71 -1.36 0.56
CA VAL A 114 4.24 -0.91 -0.76
C VAL A 114 3.22 -1.91 -1.32
N VAL A 115 3.59 -3.19 -1.39
CA VAL A 115 2.72 -4.23 -1.92
C VAL A 115 1.40 -4.34 -1.14
N SER A 116 1.48 -4.24 0.19
CA SER A 116 0.29 -4.29 1.05
C SER A 116 -0.62 -3.09 0.82
N ARG A 117 -0.11 -1.85 0.80
CA ARG A 117 -0.98 -0.68 0.59
C ARG A 117 -1.67 -0.72 -0.78
N LEU A 118 -1.02 -1.27 -1.82
CA LEU A 118 -1.64 -1.47 -3.14
C LEU A 118 -2.78 -2.49 -3.06
N ALA A 119 -2.45 -3.73 -2.68
CA ALA A 119 -3.39 -4.85 -2.69
C ALA A 119 -4.59 -4.62 -1.75
N SER A 120 -4.34 -4.14 -0.52
CA SER A 120 -5.40 -3.89 0.46
C SER A 120 -6.34 -2.77 0.01
N THR A 121 -5.84 -1.75 -0.70
CA THR A 121 -6.69 -0.66 -1.22
C THR A 121 -7.57 -1.14 -2.35
N TRP A 122 -7.04 -1.93 -3.28
CA TRP A 122 -7.83 -2.51 -4.36
C TRP A 122 -8.88 -3.48 -3.84
N ARG A 123 -8.54 -4.30 -2.84
CA ARG A 123 -9.53 -5.13 -2.13
C ARG A 123 -10.61 -4.24 -1.52
N TRP A 124 -10.23 -3.21 -0.78
CA TRP A 124 -11.19 -2.32 -0.14
C TRP A 124 -12.16 -1.67 -1.13
N TRP A 125 -11.68 -1.20 -2.29
CA TRP A 125 -12.55 -0.72 -3.36
C TRP A 125 -13.46 -1.82 -3.89
N GLY A 126 -12.93 -3.01 -4.16
CA GLY A 126 -13.73 -4.15 -4.61
C GLY A 126 -14.84 -4.51 -3.63
N GLU A 127 -14.56 -4.52 -2.32
CA GLU A 127 -15.56 -4.72 -1.27
C GLU A 127 -16.59 -3.59 -1.25
N LYS A 128 -16.12 -2.34 -1.24
CA LYS A 128 -16.98 -1.14 -1.20
C LYS A 128 -17.98 -1.12 -2.34
N TYR A 129 -17.56 -1.54 -3.54
CA TYR A 129 -18.39 -1.50 -4.75
C TYR A 129 -19.00 -2.86 -5.12
N GLY A 130 -18.96 -3.84 -4.21
CA GLY A 130 -19.69 -5.10 -4.37
C GLY A 130 -19.13 -6.06 -5.43
N TYR A 131 -17.84 -5.98 -5.74
CA TYR A 131 -17.20 -6.80 -6.79
C TYR A 131 -17.09 -8.28 -6.42
N PHE A 132 -16.99 -8.62 -5.13
CA PHE A 132 -16.69 -9.99 -4.68
C PHE A 132 -17.96 -10.78 -4.34
N ALA A 133 -17.95 -12.09 -4.61
CA ALA A 133 -19.05 -12.98 -4.26
C ALA A 133 -19.20 -13.13 -2.74
N GLY A 134 -18.10 -13.19 -2.01
CA GLY A 134 -18.06 -13.13 -0.55
C GLY A 134 -16.72 -12.68 0.01
N ALA A 135 -16.63 -12.62 1.33
CA ALA A 135 -15.42 -12.18 2.04
C ALA A 135 -14.19 -13.05 1.71
N GLN A 136 -14.39 -14.35 1.50
CA GLN A 136 -13.31 -15.28 1.13
C GLN A 136 -12.68 -14.95 -0.24
N ASP A 137 -13.46 -14.38 -1.16
CA ASP A 137 -12.99 -13.99 -2.49
C ASP A 137 -12.20 -12.67 -2.41
N ALA A 138 -12.62 -11.75 -1.53
CA ALA A 138 -11.85 -10.54 -1.22
C ALA A 138 -10.51 -10.88 -0.56
N ASP A 139 -10.50 -11.82 0.38
CA ASP A 139 -9.26 -12.32 1.01
C ASP A 139 -8.36 -12.99 -0.03
N ALA A 140 -8.92 -13.87 -0.89
CA ALA A 140 -8.16 -14.52 -1.95
C ALA A 140 -7.57 -13.51 -2.95
N PHE A 141 -8.34 -12.50 -3.33
CA PHE A 141 -7.89 -11.43 -4.22
C PHE A 141 -6.69 -10.67 -3.65
N GLU A 142 -6.78 -10.24 -2.38
CA GLU A 142 -5.68 -9.52 -1.72
C GLU A 142 -4.43 -10.38 -1.60
N ASP A 143 -4.58 -11.63 -1.17
CA ASP A 143 -3.46 -12.55 -0.97
C ASP A 143 -2.75 -12.89 -2.29
N GLU A 144 -3.49 -13.26 -3.34
CA GLU A 144 -2.92 -13.56 -4.65
C GLU A 144 -2.21 -12.33 -5.24
N LEU A 145 -2.79 -11.14 -5.12
CA LEU A 145 -2.15 -9.91 -5.59
C LEU A 145 -0.89 -9.57 -4.81
N LYS A 146 -0.90 -9.71 -3.48
CA LYS A 146 0.31 -9.52 -2.66
C LYS A 146 1.43 -10.43 -3.14
N PHE A 147 1.14 -11.72 -3.33
CA PHE A 147 2.13 -12.67 -3.81
C PHE A 147 2.61 -12.32 -5.22
N MET A 148 1.70 -12.08 -6.17
CA MET A 148 2.08 -11.80 -7.56
C MET A 148 2.92 -10.53 -7.69
N LEU A 149 2.62 -9.47 -6.93
CA LEU A 149 3.39 -8.23 -6.93
C LEU A 149 4.78 -8.42 -6.31
N ILE A 150 4.87 -9.04 -5.13
CA ILE A 150 6.15 -9.18 -4.43
C ILE A 150 7.11 -10.12 -5.17
N SER A 151 6.57 -11.16 -5.82
CA SER A 151 7.31 -12.11 -6.64
C SER A 151 7.44 -11.69 -8.11
N GLN A 152 7.04 -10.47 -8.46
CA GLN A 152 7.17 -9.87 -9.79
C GLN A 152 6.50 -10.66 -10.94
N TYR A 153 5.43 -11.41 -10.65
CA TYR A 153 4.57 -12.05 -11.67
C TYR A 153 3.67 -11.04 -12.39
N ALA A 154 3.35 -9.92 -11.73
CA ALA A 154 2.56 -8.83 -12.28
C ALA A 154 3.03 -7.49 -11.71
N ALA A 155 2.79 -6.41 -12.45
CA ALA A 155 3.02 -5.05 -11.97
C ALA A 155 1.99 -4.10 -12.60
N PRO A 156 1.35 -3.21 -11.82
CA PRO A 156 0.59 -2.11 -12.40
C PRO A 156 1.54 -1.08 -13.03
N ASN A 157 0.98 -0.12 -13.74
CA ASN A 157 1.72 1.04 -14.24
C ASN A 157 2.28 1.90 -13.07
N SER A 158 3.16 2.83 -13.40
CA SER A 158 3.91 3.61 -12.39
C SER A 158 3.05 4.47 -11.45
N PRO A 159 2.00 5.20 -11.91
CA PRO A 159 1.15 6.01 -11.02
C PRO A 159 0.55 5.24 -9.85
N GLN A 160 0.13 3.99 -10.07
CA GLN A 160 -0.38 3.11 -9.02
C GLN A 160 0.66 2.86 -7.92
N TRP A 161 1.91 2.59 -8.30
CA TRP A 161 2.98 2.41 -7.32
C TRP A 161 3.23 3.67 -6.48
N PHE A 162 3.14 4.85 -7.07
CA PHE A 162 3.37 6.10 -6.34
C PHE A 162 2.27 6.40 -5.32
N ASN A 163 1.00 6.19 -5.68
CA ASN A 163 -0.11 6.85 -5.00
C ASN A 163 -1.10 5.90 -4.33
N THR A 164 -1.27 4.68 -4.86
CA THR A 164 -2.35 3.79 -4.41
C THR A 164 -2.15 3.36 -2.97
N GLY A 165 -3.19 3.59 -2.17
CA GLY A 165 -3.22 3.21 -0.77
C GLY A 165 -2.50 4.12 0.20
N LEU A 166 -1.87 5.22 -0.24
CA LEU A 166 -1.31 6.20 0.70
C LEU A 166 -2.39 6.79 1.63
N HIS A 167 -3.57 7.10 1.09
CA HIS A 167 -4.69 7.56 1.89
C HIS A 167 -5.32 6.43 2.72
N TYR A 168 -5.62 5.30 2.08
CA TYR A 168 -6.30 4.17 2.74
C TYR A 168 -5.46 3.55 3.87
N ALA A 169 -4.18 3.23 3.61
CA ALA A 169 -3.33 2.52 4.56
C ALA A 169 -2.71 3.45 5.61
N TYR A 170 -2.38 4.70 5.25
CA TYR A 170 -1.61 5.59 6.13
C TYR A 170 -2.34 6.88 6.50
N GLY A 171 -3.53 7.15 5.94
CA GLY A 171 -4.24 8.42 6.14
C GLY A 171 -3.55 9.62 5.49
N ILE A 172 -2.60 9.39 4.57
CA ILE A 172 -1.88 10.47 3.89
C ILE A 172 -2.79 11.07 2.83
N ALA A 173 -3.13 12.35 3.01
CA ALA A 173 -3.79 13.18 2.02
C ALA A 173 -2.79 14.15 1.36
N GLY A 174 -3.25 14.86 0.33
CA GLY A 174 -2.51 15.94 -0.32
C GLY A 174 -3.50 16.88 -1.00
N PRO A 175 -3.12 18.12 -1.34
CA PRO A 175 -4.01 19.03 -2.06
C PRO A 175 -4.47 18.41 -3.38
N GLY A 176 -5.71 18.69 -3.78
CA GLY A 176 -6.22 18.27 -5.09
C GLY A 176 -5.29 18.73 -6.22
N GLN A 177 -4.97 17.82 -7.14
CA GLN A 177 -4.04 18.06 -8.25
C GLN A 177 -4.77 18.20 -9.60
N GLY A 178 -6.07 18.52 -9.58
CA GLY A 178 -6.88 18.71 -10.78
C GLY A 178 -7.43 17.42 -11.40
N HIS A 179 -7.35 16.30 -10.68
CA HIS A 179 -7.90 15.03 -11.12
C HIS A 179 -9.42 14.96 -10.92
N PHE A 180 -10.10 14.21 -11.78
CA PHE A 180 -11.53 13.91 -11.67
C PHE A 180 -11.75 12.41 -11.49
N TYR A 181 -12.84 12.05 -10.82
CA TYR A 181 -13.32 10.68 -10.71
C TYR A 181 -14.83 10.64 -10.94
N ILE A 182 -15.33 9.48 -11.33
CA ILE A 182 -16.77 9.24 -11.42
C ILE A 182 -17.26 8.75 -10.06
N GLU A 183 -18.24 9.45 -9.49
CA GLU A 183 -18.91 9.03 -8.27
C GLU A 183 -19.76 7.79 -8.58
N PRO A 184 -19.49 6.61 -7.97
CA PRO A 184 -20.09 5.36 -8.45
C PRO A 184 -21.59 5.24 -8.24
N GLU A 185 -22.16 5.94 -7.26
CA GLU A 185 -23.57 5.92 -6.93
C GLU A 185 -24.40 6.84 -7.83
N SER A 186 -23.92 8.04 -8.14
CA SER A 186 -24.60 9.03 -8.98
C SER A 186 -24.17 9.00 -10.45
N GLY A 187 -22.99 8.45 -10.75
CA GLY A 187 -22.36 8.50 -12.07
C GLY A 187 -21.80 9.87 -12.45
N GLU A 188 -21.81 10.84 -11.53
CA GLU A 188 -21.36 12.21 -11.81
C GLU A 188 -19.83 12.31 -11.75
N MET A 189 -19.27 13.10 -12.68
CA MET A 189 -17.87 13.49 -12.61
C MET A 189 -17.65 14.49 -11.48
N ARG A 190 -16.73 14.18 -10.56
CA ARG A 190 -16.35 15.05 -9.43
C ARG A 190 -14.87 15.34 -9.44
N ALA A 191 -14.52 16.57 -9.09
CA ALA A 191 -13.13 16.95 -8.87
C ALA A 191 -12.63 16.36 -7.55
N SER A 192 -11.48 15.68 -7.59
CA SER A 192 -10.85 15.14 -6.39
C SER A 192 -10.29 16.27 -5.53
N GLN A 193 -10.70 16.30 -4.27
CA GLN A 193 -10.16 17.24 -3.27
C GLN A 193 -8.82 16.78 -2.70
N SER A 194 -8.44 15.53 -2.96
CA SER A 194 -7.22 14.90 -2.44
C SER A 194 -6.40 14.25 -3.55
N ALA A 195 -5.07 14.42 -3.52
CA ALA A 195 -4.16 13.77 -4.45
C ALA A 195 -4.15 12.23 -4.34
N TYR A 196 -4.55 11.68 -3.18
CA TYR A 196 -4.32 10.26 -2.85
C TYR A 196 -5.58 9.46 -2.50
N GLU A 197 -6.73 10.12 -2.36
CA GLU A 197 -7.99 9.42 -2.05
C GLU A 197 -8.56 8.69 -3.27
N HIS A 198 -8.45 9.33 -4.45
CA HIS A 198 -8.81 8.79 -5.75
C HIS A 198 -7.61 8.91 -6.71
N PRO A 199 -6.55 8.11 -6.50
CA PRO A 199 -5.36 8.20 -7.33
C PRO A 199 -5.67 7.78 -8.77
N GLN A 200 -5.14 8.52 -9.75
CA GLN A 200 -5.37 8.18 -11.15
C GLN A 200 -4.66 6.87 -11.54
N PRO A 201 -5.27 6.05 -12.41
CA PRO A 201 -4.63 4.90 -13.06
C PRO A 201 -3.30 5.28 -13.70
#